data_AF-A0A7V8V267-F1
#
_entry.id   AF-A0A7V8V267-F1
#
_cell.length_a   1.000
_cell.length_b   1.000
_cell.length_c   1.000
_cell.angle_alpha   90.00
_cell.angle_beta   90.00
_cell.angle_gamma   90.00
#
_symmetry.space_group_name_H-M   'P 1'
#
loop_
_entity.id
_entity.type
_entity.pdbx_description
1 polymer ?
#
loop_
_entity_poly.entity_id
_entity_poly.type
_entity_poly.pdbx_seq_one_letter_code
_entity_poly.pdbx_strand_id
1 'polypeptide(L)'
;MISHQFEESRILDRIASIKLPLDEHQGKEHSYPWELESILPHPESRISLVGYGSLINLKSACRTFAPETVRQARPVIVLKARRVYEYVMSPRGRQVYGGEICKTRCGVLNARPTDSIENWFNGLVFSLNLSEMQSLINRESAYDLISAWTTPWNDDGSSPSTAYFLSCRQQSFGGRRTINPDLLPHPKYHAVCEQGCREVSAGFLDAFHNSTWVRDTRLVDTDSL
;
A
#
# COMPACT_ATOMS: atom_id res chain seq x y z
N MET A 1 10.62 -11.22 23.66
CA MET A 1 11.42 -10.11 23.11
C MET A 1 12.47 -10.57 22.10
N ILE A 2 13.10 -11.75 22.27
CA ILE A 2 14.16 -12.24 21.35
C ILE A 2 13.62 -12.65 19.95
N SER A 3 12.36 -13.09 19.83
CA SER A 3 11.81 -13.58 18.55
C SER A 3 11.61 -12.51 17.48
N HIS A 4 11.23 -11.28 17.84
CA HIS A 4 10.89 -10.23 16.87
C HIS A 4 12.12 -9.65 16.16
N GLN A 5 13.24 -9.49 16.89
CA GLN A 5 14.49 -9.00 16.32
C GLN A 5 15.05 -9.96 15.25
N PHE A 6 14.78 -11.26 15.37
CA PHE A 6 15.25 -12.26 14.41
C PHE A 6 14.49 -12.18 13.08
N GLU A 7 13.17 -11.96 13.11
CA GLU A 7 12.38 -11.85 11.87
C GLU A 7 12.68 -10.55 11.11
N GLU A 8 12.86 -9.43 11.80
CA GLU A 8 13.23 -8.16 11.17
C GLU A 8 14.59 -8.25 10.48
N SER A 9 15.61 -8.76 11.16
CA SER A 9 16.94 -8.96 10.57
C SER A 9 16.86 -9.80 9.30
N ARG A 10 16.09 -10.90 9.33
CA ARG A 10 15.94 -11.77 8.16
C ARG A 10 15.30 -11.07 6.97
N ILE A 11 14.30 -10.22 7.18
CA ILE A 11 13.67 -9.45 6.09
C ILE A 11 14.66 -8.42 5.52
N LEU A 12 15.41 -7.73 6.38
CA LEU A 12 16.40 -6.75 5.92
C LEU A 12 17.56 -7.41 5.17
N ASP A 13 18.09 -8.52 5.68
CA ASP A 13 19.14 -9.31 5.02
C ASP A 13 18.65 -9.80 3.65
N ARG A 14 17.40 -10.27 3.60
CA ARG A 14 16.77 -10.66 2.35
C ARG A 14 16.68 -9.48 1.40
N ILE A 15 16.15 -8.34 1.82
CA ILE A 15 16.00 -7.16 0.95
C ILE A 15 17.36 -6.68 0.43
N ALA A 16 18.39 -6.68 1.27
CA ALA A 16 19.75 -6.32 0.89
C ALA A 16 20.35 -7.31 -0.14
N SER A 17 19.91 -8.57 -0.14
CA SER A 17 20.34 -9.58 -1.10
C SER A 17 19.63 -9.52 -2.46
N ILE A 18 18.51 -8.79 -2.57
CA ILE A 18 17.73 -8.72 -3.81
C ILE A 18 18.50 -7.96 -4.88
N LYS A 19 18.81 -8.66 -5.97
CA LYS A 19 19.34 -8.05 -7.18
C LYS A 19 18.17 -7.63 -8.07
N LEU A 20 17.94 -6.33 -8.16
CA LEU A 20 16.98 -5.79 -9.12
C LEU A 20 17.59 -5.85 -10.53
N PRO A 21 16.79 -6.17 -11.56
CA PRO A 21 17.24 -6.06 -12.95
C PRO A 21 17.78 -4.65 -13.25
N LEU A 22 18.93 -4.56 -13.92
CA LEU A 22 19.64 -3.30 -14.19
C LEU A 22 18.92 -2.42 -15.24
N ASP A 23 18.16 -3.02 -16.16
CA ASP A 23 17.67 -2.38 -17.39
C ASP A 23 16.16 -2.56 -17.68
N GLU A 24 15.37 -3.03 -16.72
CA GLU A 24 13.97 -3.37 -17.00
C GLU A 24 13.00 -2.28 -16.55
N HIS A 25 12.57 -1.49 -17.54
CA HIS A 25 11.23 -0.93 -17.74
C HIS A 25 10.36 -0.96 -16.46
N GLN A 26 10.60 -0.01 -15.56
CA GLN A 26 9.55 0.36 -14.62
C GLN A 26 8.31 0.68 -15.44
N GLY A 27 7.19 0.03 -15.11
CA GLY A 27 5.93 0.22 -15.79
C GLY A 27 5.58 1.71 -15.87
N LYS A 28 5.03 2.14 -17.00
CA LYS A 28 4.61 3.53 -17.21
C LYS A 28 3.73 3.99 -16.04
N GLU A 29 4.05 5.11 -15.41
CA GLU A 29 3.16 5.68 -14.40
C GLU A 29 1.89 6.24 -15.04
N HIS A 30 0.76 6.14 -14.33
CA HIS A 30 -0.52 6.68 -14.79
C HIS A 30 -1.04 7.70 -13.78
N SER A 31 -1.15 8.96 -14.21
CA SER A 31 -1.68 10.03 -13.38
C SER A 31 -3.20 9.91 -13.25
N TYR A 32 -3.77 10.32 -12.11
CA TYR A 32 -5.22 10.37 -11.91
C TYR A 32 -5.87 11.57 -12.65
N PRO A 33 -7.07 11.42 -13.26
CA PRO A 33 -7.83 10.17 -13.43
C PRO A 33 -7.17 9.26 -14.46
N TRP A 34 -7.28 7.94 -14.25
CA TRP A 34 -6.60 6.96 -15.11
C TRP A 34 -7.37 6.72 -16.40
N GLU A 35 -6.65 6.76 -17.52
CA GLU A 35 -7.12 6.32 -18.84
C GLU A 35 -7.08 4.78 -18.88
N LEU A 36 -8.18 4.11 -18.51
CA LEU A 36 -8.21 2.64 -18.32
C LEU A 36 -7.89 1.88 -19.60
N GLU A 37 -8.28 2.39 -20.76
CA GLU A 37 -8.02 1.82 -22.07
C GLU A 37 -6.51 1.78 -22.38
N SER A 38 -5.75 2.73 -21.84
CA SER A 38 -4.30 2.74 -21.97
C SER A 38 -3.59 1.74 -21.06
N ILE A 39 -4.23 1.37 -19.94
CA ILE A 39 -3.69 0.44 -18.94
C ILE A 39 -4.07 -0.99 -19.28
N LEU A 40 -5.31 -1.19 -19.73
CA LEU A 40 -5.94 -2.48 -20.02
C LEU A 40 -6.55 -2.43 -21.43
N PRO A 41 -5.71 -2.51 -22.49
CA PRO A 41 -6.16 -2.34 -23.87
C PRO A 41 -7.05 -3.49 -24.37
N HIS A 42 -7.09 -4.62 -23.67
CA HIS A 42 -7.91 -5.77 -24.03
C HIS A 42 -8.82 -6.20 -22.85
N PRO A 43 -10.00 -6.78 -23.13
CA PRO A 43 -10.91 -7.25 -22.06
C PRO A 43 -10.29 -8.26 -21.09
N GLU A 44 -9.36 -9.10 -21.59
CA GLU A 44 -8.64 -10.10 -20.81
C GLU A 44 -7.38 -9.54 -20.12
N SER A 45 -7.01 -8.28 -20.38
CA SER A 45 -5.86 -7.65 -19.74
C SER A 45 -6.09 -7.57 -18.23
N ARG A 46 -5.00 -7.83 -17.48
CA ARG A 46 -4.98 -7.69 -16.02
C ARG A 46 -3.79 -6.88 -15.59
N ILE A 47 -3.95 -6.18 -14.48
CA ILE A 47 -2.89 -5.40 -13.83
C ILE A 47 -2.64 -5.94 -12.43
N SER A 48 -1.36 -6.09 -12.07
CA SER A 48 -0.95 -6.40 -10.70
C SER A 48 -0.98 -5.11 -9.88
N LEU A 49 -1.85 -5.04 -8.86
CA LEU A 49 -1.97 -3.91 -7.95
C LEU A 49 -1.66 -4.32 -6.52
N VAL A 50 -0.81 -3.57 -5.83
CA VAL A 50 -0.53 -3.73 -4.41
C VAL A 50 -1.47 -2.89 -3.57
N GLY A 51 -2.27 -3.56 -2.74
CA GLY A 51 -2.97 -2.96 -1.61
C GLY A 51 -2.06 -2.91 -0.39
N TYR A 52 -1.75 -1.70 0.09
CA TYR A 52 -0.82 -1.49 1.22
C TYR A 52 -1.43 -0.81 2.44
N GLY A 53 -2.71 -0.43 2.36
CA GLY A 53 -3.48 0.13 3.47
C GLY A 53 -4.70 -0.73 3.79
N SER A 54 -5.88 -0.13 3.82
CA SER A 54 -7.13 -0.87 4.12
C SER A 54 -7.43 -2.03 3.15
N LEU A 55 -6.79 -2.10 1.98
CA LEU A 55 -6.91 -3.24 1.05
C LEU A 55 -6.16 -4.49 1.51
N ILE A 56 -5.25 -4.40 2.50
CA ILE A 56 -4.64 -5.58 3.12
C ILE A 56 -5.72 -6.40 3.85
N ASN A 57 -6.73 -5.74 4.43
CA ASN A 57 -7.87 -6.43 5.03
C ASN A 57 -8.81 -6.98 3.94
N LEU A 58 -8.91 -8.30 3.81
CA LEU A 58 -9.65 -8.95 2.73
C LEU A 58 -11.15 -8.59 2.74
N LYS A 59 -11.76 -8.37 3.91
CA LYS A 59 -13.16 -7.91 4.01
C LYS A 59 -13.35 -6.50 3.43
N SER A 60 -12.38 -5.62 3.61
CA SER A 60 -12.35 -4.29 2.99
C SER A 60 -12.07 -4.37 1.49
N ALA A 61 -11.21 -5.31 1.05
CA ALA A 61 -10.94 -5.56 -0.37
C ALA A 61 -12.18 -6.09 -1.12
N CYS A 62 -12.95 -7.02 -0.53
CA CYS A 62 -14.19 -7.57 -1.09
C CYS A 62 -15.31 -6.54 -1.32
N ARG A 63 -15.17 -5.32 -0.79
CA ARG A 63 -16.10 -4.21 -1.11
C ARG A 63 -15.82 -3.57 -2.47
N THR A 64 -14.72 -3.94 -3.12
CA THR A 64 -14.21 -3.33 -4.35
C THR A 64 -13.85 -4.36 -5.39
N PHE A 65 -13.26 -5.48 -4.99
CA PHE A 65 -12.81 -6.53 -5.90
C PHE A 65 -13.72 -7.75 -5.83
N ALA A 66 -13.72 -8.54 -6.90
CA ALA A 66 -14.45 -9.80 -6.93
C ALA A 66 -13.91 -10.77 -5.86
N PRO A 67 -14.75 -11.61 -5.24
CA PRO A 67 -14.29 -12.56 -4.22
C PRO A 67 -13.17 -13.48 -4.70
N GLU A 68 -13.17 -13.87 -5.99
CA GLU A 68 -12.11 -14.69 -6.57
C GLU A 68 -10.76 -13.96 -6.59
N THR A 69 -10.74 -12.71 -7.03
CA THR A 69 -9.54 -11.86 -7.03
C THR A 69 -8.97 -11.69 -5.62
N VAL A 70 -9.85 -11.54 -4.62
CA VAL A 70 -9.44 -11.42 -3.21
C VAL A 70 -8.87 -12.73 -2.68
N ARG A 71 -9.45 -13.89 -3.03
CA ARG A 71 -8.92 -15.21 -2.65
C ARG A 71 -7.54 -15.50 -3.24
N GLN A 72 -7.27 -14.98 -4.44
CA GLN A 72 -6.00 -15.15 -5.14
C GLN A 72 -4.94 -14.10 -4.73
N ALA A 73 -5.27 -13.19 -3.81
CA ALA A 73 -4.32 -12.18 -3.35
C ALA A 73 -3.11 -12.83 -2.68
N ARG A 74 -1.91 -12.30 -2.97
CA ARG A 74 -0.65 -12.84 -2.46
C ARG A 74 0.11 -11.80 -1.65
N PRO A 75 0.68 -12.15 -0.49
CA PRO A 75 1.51 -11.22 0.27
C PRO A 75 2.83 -10.96 -0.47
N VAL A 76 3.25 -9.70 -0.49
CA VAL A 76 4.47 -9.24 -1.18
C VAL A 76 5.21 -8.21 -0.33
N ILE A 77 6.50 -8.03 -0.63
CA ILE A 77 7.31 -6.89 -0.24
C ILE A 77 7.42 -5.97 -1.45
N VAL A 78 7.11 -4.70 -1.30
CA VAL A 78 7.32 -3.63 -2.27
C VAL A 78 8.63 -2.94 -1.96
N LEU A 79 9.47 -2.80 -2.97
CA LEU A 79 10.82 -2.27 -2.86
C LEU A 79 10.88 -0.84 -3.39
N LYS A 80 11.85 -0.04 -2.91
CA LYS A 80 12.07 1.34 -3.35
C LYS A 80 10.83 2.21 -3.19
N ALA A 81 10.08 1.99 -2.11
CA ALA A 81 8.88 2.75 -1.81
C ALA A 81 8.64 2.81 -0.29
N ARG A 82 8.12 3.94 0.17
CA ARG A 82 7.84 4.21 1.59
C ARG A 82 6.35 4.33 1.82
N ARG A 83 5.81 3.60 2.79
CA ARG A 83 4.43 3.74 3.26
C ARG A 83 4.36 4.75 4.40
N VAL A 84 3.42 5.72 4.34
CA VAL A 84 3.36 6.84 5.28
C VAL A 84 1.93 7.30 5.57
N TYR A 85 1.65 7.67 6.82
CA TYR A 85 0.41 8.36 7.21
C TYR A 85 0.52 9.87 6.92
N GLU A 86 0.01 10.28 5.77
CA GLU A 86 -0.03 11.70 5.40
C GLU A 86 -1.23 12.05 4.52
N TYR A 87 -2.01 11.05 4.06
CA TYR A 87 -3.17 11.34 3.24
C TYR A 87 -4.35 11.76 4.13
N VAL A 88 -4.96 12.89 3.82
CA VAL A 88 -6.13 13.41 4.53
C VAL A 88 -7.33 12.53 4.18
N MET A 89 -7.89 11.83 5.17
CA MET A 89 -9.06 10.96 4.96
C MET A 89 -10.20 11.69 4.22
N SER A 90 -10.61 11.11 3.09
CA SER A 90 -11.69 11.65 2.26
C SER A 90 -13.04 11.63 2.98
N PRO A 91 -14.03 12.42 2.54
CA PRO A 91 -15.39 12.38 3.09
C PRO A 91 -16.00 10.97 3.08
N ARG A 92 -15.79 10.21 1.99
CA ARG A 92 -16.21 8.81 1.89
C ARG A 92 -15.49 7.92 2.92
N GLY A 93 -14.19 8.12 3.12
CA GLY A 93 -13.44 7.44 4.18
C GLY A 93 -14.04 7.69 5.56
N ARG A 94 -14.45 8.93 5.86
CA ARG A 94 -15.09 9.29 7.14
C ARG A 94 -16.46 8.62 7.33
N GLN A 95 -17.21 8.41 6.27
CA GLN A 95 -18.48 7.65 6.35
C GLN A 95 -18.23 6.17 6.74
N VAL A 96 -17.13 5.59 6.26
CA VAL A 96 -16.79 4.18 6.50
C VAL A 96 -16.12 3.99 7.88
N TYR A 97 -15.18 4.86 8.22
CA TYR A 97 -14.34 4.70 9.41
C TYR A 97 -14.80 5.59 10.58
N GLY A 98 -15.77 6.47 10.38
CA GLY A 98 -16.23 7.44 11.37
C GLY A 98 -15.69 8.85 11.12
N GLY A 99 -16.39 9.84 11.68
CA GLY A 99 -15.98 11.25 11.63
C GLY A 99 -14.72 11.55 12.45
N GLU A 100 -14.26 12.80 12.41
CA GLU A 100 -13.06 13.24 13.12
C GLU A 100 -13.17 12.97 14.63
N ILE A 101 -12.33 12.05 15.14
CA ILE A 101 -12.15 11.84 16.59
C ILE A 101 -11.39 13.04 17.18
N CYS A 102 -10.41 13.58 16.44
CA CYS A 102 -9.79 14.88 16.65
C CYS A 102 -9.22 15.42 15.32
N LYS A 103 -8.97 16.74 15.24
CA LYS A 103 -8.53 17.42 14.01
C LYS A 103 -7.26 16.83 13.37
N THR A 104 -6.40 16.17 14.15
CA THR A 104 -5.11 15.63 13.71
C THR A 104 -5.11 14.12 13.46
N ARG A 105 -6.07 13.35 14.00
CA ARG A 105 -6.18 11.89 13.80
C ARG A 105 -7.10 11.55 12.63
N CYS A 106 -6.77 12.09 11.46
CA CYS A 106 -7.48 11.83 10.21
C CYS A 106 -6.54 11.35 9.09
N GLY A 107 -5.30 10.99 9.43
CA GLY A 107 -4.33 10.43 8.50
C GLY A 107 -4.71 9.01 8.08
N VAL A 108 -4.70 8.78 6.78
CA VAL A 108 -4.69 7.43 6.19
C VAL A 108 -3.42 7.25 5.37
N LEU A 109 -3.18 6.01 4.96
CA LEU A 109 -1.94 5.64 4.31
C LEU A 109 -1.84 6.22 2.90
N ASN A 110 -0.65 6.72 2.60
CA ASN A 110 -0.13 6.96 1.28
C ASN A 110 1.12 6.08 1.09
N ALA A 111 1.62 6.00 -0.12
CA ALA A 111 2.93 5.45 -0.42
C ALA A 111 3.65 6.35 -1.40
N ARG A 112 4.98 6.44 -1.28
CA ARG A 112 5.84 7.27 -2.13
C ARG A 112 6.93 6.40 -2.76
N PRO A 113 7.21 6.53 -4.07
CA PRO A 113 8.42 5.96 -4.63
C PRO A 113 9.64 6.64 -4.01
N THR A 114 10.76 5.91 -3.89
CA THR A 114 12.03 6.41 -3.38
C THR A 114 13.19 5.73 -4.10
N ASP A 115 14.38 6.33 -4.11
CA ASP A 115 15.53 5.69 -4.77
C ASP A 115 16.24 4.64 -3.88
N SER A 116 15.98 4.65 -2.57
CA SER A 116 16.62 3.75 -1.61
C SER A 116 15.91 2.39 -1.52
N ILE A 117 16.67 1.30 -1.61
CA ILE A 117 16.18 -0.06 -1.39
C ILE A 117 15.81 -0.33 0.08
N GLU A 118 16.35 0.45 1.01
CA GLU A 118 16.04 0.38 2.45
C GLU A 118 14.61 0.87 2.74
N ASN A 119 14.03 1.64 1.83
CA ASN A 119 12.62 1.96 1.87
C ASN A 119 11.84 0.86 1.15
N TRP A 120 11.10 0.11 1.94
CA TRP A 120 10.22 -0.94 1.47
C TRP A 120 8.94 -0.92 2.31
N PHE A 121 7.92 -1.65 1.88
CA PHE A 121 6.78 -1.99 2.72
C PHE A 121 6.15 -3.31 2.27
N ASN A 122 5.47 -4.00 3.17
CA ASN A 122 4.69 -5.20 2.85
C ASN A 122 3.25 -4.86 2.44
N GLY A 123 2.67 -5.66 1.54
CA GLY A 123 1.28 -5.48 1.07
C GLY A 123 0.71 -6.77 0.47
N LEU A 124 -0.50 -6.67 -0.10
CA LEU A 124 -1.11 -7.76 -0.87
C LEU A 124 -1.18 -7.36 -2.34
N VAL A 125 -0.70 -8.22 -3.24
CA VAL A 125 -0.87 -8.04 -4.68
C VAL A 125 -2.16 -8.71 -5.15
N PHE A 126 -2.95 -7.99 -5.94
CA PHE A 126 -4.19 -8.42 -6.57
C PHE A 126 -4.02 -8.37 -8.11
N SER A 127 -4.65 -9.29 -8.84
CA SER A 127 -4.68 -9.28 -10.30
C SER A 127 -6.03 -8.76 -10.79
N LEU A 128 -6.09 -7.47 -11.10
CA LEU A 128 -7.34 -6.77 -11.38
C LEU A 128 -7.65 -6.74 -12.87
N ASN A 129 -8.91 -6.99 -13.21
CA ASN A 129 -9.43 -6.75 -14.57
C ASN A 129 -10.00 -5.32 -14.72
N LEU A 130 -10.52 -4.99 -15.90
CA LEU A 130 -11.08 -3.67 -16.22
C LEU A 130 -12.21 -3.24 -15.27
N SER A 131 -13.16 -4.14 -14.97
CA SER A 131 -14.31 -3.83 -14.10
C SER A 131 -13.89 -3.54 -12.66
N GLU A 132 -12.84 -4.21 -12.18
CA GLU A 132 -12.29 -4.02 -10.83
C GLU A 132 -11.47 -2.73 -10.77
N MET A 133 -10.73 -2.39 -11.82
CA MET A 133 -10.06 -1.10 -11.94
C MET A 133 -11.06 0.06 -11.96
N GLN A 134 -12.18 -0.08 -12.66
CA GLN A 134 -13.27 0.92 -12.63
C GLN A 134 -13.86 1.07 -11.22
N SER A 135 -14.08 -0.05 -10.52
CA SER A 135 -14.55 -0.05 -9.13
C SER A 135 -13.54 0.62 -8.19
N LEU A 136 -12.25 0.45 -8.45
CA LEU A 136 -11.18 1.10 -7.70
C LEU A 136 -11.13 2.61 -7.94
N ILE A 137 -11.24 3.08 -9.19
CA ILE A 137 -11.35 4.51 -9.52
C ILE A 137 -12.50 5.17 -8.77
N ASN A 138 -13.63 4.47 -8.63
CA ASN A 138 -14.79 5.00 -7.91
C ASN A 138 -14.56 5.07 -6.39
N ARG A 139 -13.66 4.25 -5.86
CA ARG A 139 -13.30 4.19 -4.44
C ARG A 139 -12.22 5.21 -4.08
N GLU A 140 -11.20 5.32 -4.92
CA GLU A 140 -9.97 6.07 -4.66
C GLU A 140 -9.95 7.37 -5.48
N SER A 141 -9.45 8.46 -4.92
CA SER A 141 -9.36 9.74 -5.63
C SER A 141 -8.03 10.42 -5.41
N ALA A 142 -7.50 11.05 -6.46
CA ALA A 142 -6.22 11.76 -6.47
C ALA A 142 -4.98 10.87 -6.28
N TYR A 143 -5.11 9.56 -6.49
CA TYR A 143 -3.99 8.62 -6.44
C TYR A 143 -3.54 8.26 -7.86
N ASP A 144 -2.26 8.46 -8.14
CA ASP A 144 -1.61 7.97 -9.35
C ASP A 144 -1.29 6.47 -9.20
N LEU A 145 -1.16 5.76 -10.31
CA LEU A 145 -0.60 4.41 -10.36
C LEU A 145 0.91 4.51 -10.61
N ILE A 146 1.69 4.12 -9.61
CA ILE A 146 3.14 4.10 -9.67
C ILE A 146 3.61 2.65 -9.70
N SER A 147 4.54 2.34 -10.61
CA SER A 147 5.11 0.99 -10.68
C SER A 147 6.21 0.81 -9.63
N ALA A 148 6.32 -0.39 -9.09
CA ALA A 148 7.39 -0.77 -8.19
C ALA A 148 7.76 -2.24 -8.38
N TRP A 149 8.98 -2.56 -7.96
CA TRP A 149 9.43 -3.93 -7.81
C TRP A 149 8.80 -4.56 -6.59
N THR A 150 8.39 -5.82 -6.75
CA THR A 150 7.82 -6.62 -5.68
C THR A 150 8.47 -8.00 -5.63
N THR A 151 8.59 -8.56 -4.44
CA THR A 151 9.01 -9.96 -4.23
C THR A 151 7.96 -10.67 -3.36
N PRO A 152 7.66 -11.97 -3.58
CA PRO A 152 6.65 -12.68 -2.80
C PRO A 152 7.06 -12.82 -1.33
N TRP A 153 6.18 -12.50 -0.40
CA TRP A 153 6.51 -12.45 1.03
C TRP A 153 7.15 -13.72 1.60
N ASN A 154 6.69 -14.91 1.20
CA ASN A 154 7.15 -16.20 1.74
C ASN A 154 8.13 -16.95 0.84
N ASP A 155 8.65 -16.32 -0.22
CA ASP A 155 9.53 -17.00 -1.18
C ASP A 155 10.81 -16.18 -1.42
N ASP A 156 11.92 -16.67 -0.85
CA ASP A 156 13.23 -16.05 -0.92
C ASP A 156 13.94 -16.34 -2.28
N GLY A 157 13.44 -17.30 -3.07
CA GLY A 157 14.03 -17.70 -4.36
C GLY A 157 13.35 -17.10 -5.59
N SER A 158 12.17 -16.50 -5.43
CA SER A 158 11.43 -15.91 -6.54
C SER A 158 12.08 -14.61 -7.05
N SER A 159 12.23 -14.52 -8.37
CA SER A 159 12.63 -13.28 -9.04
C SER A 159 11.66 -12.13 -8.74
N PRO A 160 12.15 -10.90 -8.53
CA PRO A 160 11.29 -9.73 -8.42
C PRO A 160 10.39 -9.57 -9.65
N SER A 161 9.19 -9.04 -9.44
CA SER A 161 8.23 -8.73 -10.50
C SER A 161 7.67 -7.33 -10.32
N THR A 162 7.19 -6.72 -11.40
CA THR A 162 6.59 -5.38 -11.33
C THR A 162 5.12 -5.46 -10.95
N ALA A 163 4.69 -4.53 -10.09
CA ALA A 163 3.30 -4.28 -9.78
C ALA A 163 3.08 -2.77 -9.58
N TYR A 164 1.84 -2.34 -9.59
CA TYR A 164 1.48 -0.94 -9.34
C TYR A 164 1.02 -0.74 -7.91
N PHE A 165 1.24 0.43 -7.36
CA PHE A 165 0.65 0.87 -6.11
C PHE A 165 0.09 2.28 -6.28
N LEU A 166 -0.87 2.63 -5.42
CA LEU A 166 -1.50 3.95 -5.41
C LEU A 166 -0.59 4.97 -4.72
N SER A 167 -0.30 6.11 -5.34
CA SER A 167 0.43 7.21 -4.69
C SER A 167 -0.27 8.55 -4.91
N CYS A 168 -0.65 9.23 -3.83
CA CYS A 168 -1.14 10.60 -3.93
C CYS A 168 0.05 11.55 -3.90
N ARG A 169 0.28 12.26 -5.00
CA ARG A 169 1.35 13.27 -5.12
C ARG A 169 0.86 14.71 -5.04
N GLN A 170 -0.44 14.91 -5.25
CA GLN A 170 -1.07 16.23 -5.30
C GLN A 170 -1.36 16.74 -3.89
N GLN A 171 -1.03 18.00 -3.58
CA GLN A 171 -1.30 18.62 -2.27
C GLN A 171 -2.79 18.91 -2.05
N SER A 172 -3.53 19.10 -3.14
CA SER A 172 -4.98 19.28 -3.14
C SER A 172 -5.61 18.63 -4.37
N PHE A 173 -6.88 18.25 -4.25
CA PHE A 173 -7.68 17.71 -5.36
C PHE A 173 -9.16 18.04 -5.12
N GLY A 174 -9.86 18.62 -6.09
CA GLY A 174 -11.27 18.98 -5.94
C GLY A 174 -11.55 19.95 -4.78
N GLY A 175 -10.68 20.95 -4.57
CA GLY A 175 -10.83 21.98 -3.54
C GLY A 175 -10.52 21.54 -2.10
N ARG A 176 -10.15 20.26 -1.88
CA ARG A 176 -9.70 19.76 -0.56
C ARG A 176 -8.20 19.52 -0.53
N ARG A 177 -7.60 19.69 0.65
CA ARG A 177 -6.23 19.22 0.93
C ARG A 177 -6.21 17.68 0.93
N THR A 178 -5.23 17.10 0.25
CA THR A 178 -5.05 15.63 0.13
C THR A 178 -3.84 15.15 0.92
N ILE A 179 -2.78 15.95 1.04
CA ILE A 179 -1.57 15.60 1.80
C ILE A 179 -1.41 16.56 2.99
N ASN A 180 -1.19 15.99 4.17
CA ASN A 180 -0.79 16.72 5.37
C ASN A 180 0.19 15.85 6.19
N PRO A 181 1.49 16.19 6.23
CA PRO A 181 2.51 15.37 6.90
C PRO A 181 2.37 15.32 8.42
N ASP A 182 1.65 16.29 9.02
CA ASP A 182 1.49 16.39 10.48
C ASP A 182 0.42 15.46 11.06
N LEU A 183 -0.32 14.77 10.19
CA LEU A 183 -1.42 13.91 10.59
C LEU A 183 -0.95 12.70 11.37
N LEU A 184 -1.76 12.34 12.37
CA LEU A 184 -1.69 11.06 13.04
C LEU A 184 -2.65 10.07 12.37
N PRO A 185 -2.37 8.76 12.47
CA PRO A 185 -3.26 7.73 11.96
C PRO A 185 -4.69 7.89 12.50
N HIS A 186 -5.69 7.69 11.65
CA HIS A 186 -7.07 7.55 12.12
C HIS A 186 -7.23 6.19 12.81
N PRO A 187 -7.60 6.11 14.10
CA PRO A 187 -7.56 4.88 14.90
C PRO A 187 -8.31 3.70 14.29
N LYS A 188 -9.56 3.91 13.83
CA LYS A 188 -10.35 2.82 13.22
C LYS A 188 -9.82 2.36 11.86
N TYR A 189 -9.18 3.27 11.11
CA TYR A 189 -8.58 2.91 9.83
C TYR A 189 -7.29 2.12 10.07
N HIS A 190 -6.48 2.57 11.01
CA HIS A 190 -5.26 1.89 11.45
C HIS A 190 -5.55 0.48 11.95
N ALA A 191 -6.54 0.32 12.85
CA ALA A 191 -6.98 -0.98 13.35
C ALA A 191 -7.40 -1.95 12.22
N VAL A 192 -8.06 -1.46 11.16
CA VAL A 192 -8.41 -2.28 9.99
C VAL A 192 -7.16 -2.74 9.24
N CYS A 193 -6.15 -1.88 9.09
CA CYS A 193 -4.89 -2.24 8.45
C CYS A 193 -4.15 -3.31 9.26
N GLU A 194 -3.99 -3.09 10.56
CA GLU A 194 -3.35 -4.06 11.46
C GLU A 194 -4.07 -5.40 11.49
N GLN A 195 -5.40 -5.40 11.53
CA GLN A 195 -6.18 -6.63 11.49
C GLN A 195 -5.94 -7.40 10.19
N GLY A 196 -5.91 -6.72 9.04
CA GLY A 196 -5.54 -7.35 7.77
C GLY A 196 -4.13 -7.93 7.80
N CYS A 197 -3.15 -7.21 8.37
CA CYS A 197 -1.79 -7.72 8.49
C CYS A 197 -1.71 -8.95 9.40
N ARG A 198 -2.41 -8.93 10.54
CA ARG A 198 -2.48 -10.04 11.50
C ARG A 198 -3.08 -11.30 10.90
N GLU A 199 -4.05 -11.14 10.00
CA GLU A 199 -4.66 -12.25 9.25
C GLU A 199 -3.68 -12.92 8.26
N VAL A 200 -2.64 -12.21 7.82
CA VAL A 200 -1.56 -12.79 7.00
C VAL A 200 -0.58 -13.57 7.88
N SER A 201 0.07 -12.90 8.83
CA SER A 201 0.92 -13.52 9.86
C SER A 201 1.38 -12.47 10.90
N ALA A 202 1.95 -12.94 12.01
CA ALA A 202 2.57 -12.05 13.01
C ALA A 202 3.74 -11.25 12.40
N GLY A 203 4.68 -11.92 11.72
CA GLY A 203 5.79 -11.23 11.06
C GLY A 203 5.36 -10.24 9.97
N PHE A 204 4.21 -10.44 9.33
CA PHE A 204 3.66 -9.47 8.38
C PHE A 204 3.12 -8.22 9.09
N LEU A 205 2.55 -8.35 10.29
CA LEU A 205 2.19 -7.20 11.12
C LEU A 205 3.43 -6.45 11.64
N ASP A 206 4.44 -7.17 12.12
CA ASP A 206 5.69 -6.56 12.59
C ASP A 206 6.38 -5.80 11.45
N ALA A 207 6.45 -6.40 10.26
CA ALA A 207 6.95 -5.71 9.07
C ALA A 207 6.09 -4.50 8.70
N PHE A 208 4.77 -4.55 8.92
CA PHE A 208 3.91 -3.39 8.70
C PHE A 208 4.29 -2.24 9.62
N HIS A 209 4.54 -2.49 10.90
CA HIS A 209 4.97 -1.44 11.82
C HIS A 209 6.36 -0.91 11.47
N ASN A 210 7.33 -1.78 11.19
CA ASN A 210 8.71 -1.39 10.90
C ASN A 210 8.89 -0.62 9.59
N SER A 211 7.98 -0.83 8.63
CA SER A 211 8.03 -0.19 7.30
C SER A 211 7.08 1.01 7.13
N THR A 212 6.27 1.33 8.15
CA THR A 212 5.29 2.42 8.07
C THR A 212 5.79 3.65 8.80
N TRP A 213 5.58 4.81 8.20
CA TRP A 213 6.01 6.10 8.76
C TRP A 213 4.82 6.93 9.21
N VAL A 214 5.02 7.69 10.28
CA VAL A 214 4.15 8.78 10.73
C VAL A 214 5.05 9.99 10.88
N ARG A 215 4.78 11.05 10.11
CA ARG A 215 5.72 12.17 9.95
C ARG A 215 7.08 11.65 9.47
N ASP A 216 8.14 11.91 10.23
CA ASP A 216 9.53 11.52 9.94
C ASP A 216 10.04 10.40 10.86
N THR A 217 9.13 9.66 11.50
CA THR A 217 9.46 8.58 12.42
C THR A 217 8.77 7.29 11.99
N ARG A 218 9.45 6.14 12.14
CA ARG A 218 8.82 4.84 11.91
C ARG A 218 7.78 4.59 13.00
N LEU A 219 6.74 3.84 12.64
CA LEU A 219 5.61 3.59 13.53
C LEU A 219 6.05 2.90 14.84
N VAL A 220 7.03 2.01 14.76
CA VAL A 220 7.60 1.30 15.93
C VAL A 220 8.30 2.23 16.92
N ASP A 221 8.80 3.38 16.44
CA ASP A 221 9.53 4.36 17.23
C ASP A 221 8.60 5.47 17.78
N THR A 222 7.28 5.34 17.59
CA THR A 222 6.31 6.30 18.12
C THR A 222 5.82 5.87 19.50
N ASP A 223 6.06 6.70 20.52
CA ASP A 223 5.75 6.38 21.92
C ASP A 223 4.24 6.22 22.23
N SER A 224 3.34 6.56 21.31
CA SER A 224 1.88 6.32 21.42
C SER A 224 1.11 6.81 20.18
N LEU A 225 0.23 5.95 19.64
CA LEU A 225 -0.70 6.28 18.54
C LEU A 225 -2.09 6.75 18.96
#